data_AF-A0A7J7GTW8-F1
#
_entry.id   AF-A0A7J7GTW8-F1
#
_cell.length_a   1.000
_cell.length_b   1.000
_cell.length_c   1.000
_cell.angle_alpha   90.00
_cell.angle_beta   90.00
_cell.angle_gamma   90.00
#
_symmetry.space_group_name_H-M   'P 1'
#
loop_
_entity.id
_entity.type
_entity.pdbx_description
1 polymer ?
#
loop_
_entity_poly.entity_id
_entity_poly.type
_entity_poly.pdbx_seq_one_letter_code
_entity_poly.pdbx_strand_id
1 'polypeptide(L)'
;MNKKGLAILMRTKMRPLSPSSSSPSVSATNKINQLQLSPGEGNKSSALKINTEREFEVVRESMNSAISMNKTEVLDVVLNDFSEGYFSLSSENRRKLLLILAREYDLNRAQLHELIRQYLGLEIPQGDKAEPTSHEEEGRLAAFYRVERNLRHALKPMYEVLFERLNTHPGGLKFLSIIRADTLSILE
;
A
#
# COMPACT_ATOMS: atom_id res chain seq x y z
N MET A 1 19.71 10.84 -32.98
CA MET A 1 18.37 11.42 -33.26
C MET A 1 17.75 10.74 -34.47
N ASN A 2 16.61 10.07 -34.27
CA ASN A 2 15.94 9.28 -35.32
C ASN A 2 15.11 10.19 -36.24
N LYS A 3 15.64 10.49 -37.44
CA LYS A 3 15.04 11.40 -38.44
C LYS A 3 13.65 10.95 -38.91
N LYS A 4 13.32 9.66 -38.79
CA LYS A 4 12.02 9.11 -39.21
C LYS A 4 10.89 9.49 -38.23
N GLY A 5 11.18 9.57 -36.93
CA GLY A 5 10.19 9.97 -35.93
C GLY A 5 9.76 11.44 -36.07
N LEU A 6 10.69 12.32 -36.44
CA LEU A 6 10.42 13.74 -36.64
C LEU A 6 9.53 13.99 -37.87
N ALA A 7 9.72 13.23 -38.95
CA ALA A 7 8.89 13.34 -40.15
C ALA A 7 7.43 12.92 -39.93
N ILE A 8 7.19 11.97 -39.01
CA ILE A 8 5.84 11.56 -38.61
C ILE A 8 5.18 12.66 -37.78
N LEU A 9 5.92 13.25 -36.81
CA LEU A 9 5.42 14.34 -35.98
C LEU A 9 5.05 15.59 -36.81
N MET A 10 5.82 15.90 -37.85
CA MET A 10 5.58 17.04 -38.75
C MET A 10 4.44 16.83 -39.75
N ARG A 11 3.94 15.59 -39.92
CA ARG A 11 2.83 15.29 -40.85
C ARG A 11 1.46 15.23 -40.17
N THR A 12 1.42 15.22 -38.84
CA THR A 12 0.17 15.21 -38.09
C THR A 12 -0.46 16.60 -38.14
N LYS A 13 -1.51 16.75 -38.95
CA LYS A 13 -2.30 17.98 -39.06
C LYS A 13 -3.03 18.23 -37.73
N MET A 14 -2.64 19.28 -37.01
CA MET A 14 -3.38 19.78 -35.85
C MET A 14 -4.72 20.37 -36.31
N ARG A 15 -5.82 19.91 -35.70
CA ARG A 15 -7.17 20.43 -35.96
C ARG A 15 -7.28 21.83 -35.33
N PRO A 16 -7.60 22.88 -36.09
CA PRO A 16 -7.80 24.20 -35.51
C PRO A 16 -9.10 24.23 -34.69
N LEU A 17 -8.99 24.73 -33.46
CA LEU A 17 -10.11 25.19 -32.65
C LEU A 17 -10.53 26.56 -33.18
N SER A 18 -11.77 26.67 -33.66
CA SER A 18 -12.42 27.97 -33.84
C SER A 18 -13.87 27.89 -33.34
N PRO A 19 -14.33 28.91 -32.59
CA PRO A 19 -15.66 28.94 -31.99
C PRO A 19 -16.65 29.59 -32.96
N SER A 20 -17.86 29.03 -33.09
CA SER A 20 -18.98 29.76 -33.67
C SER A 20 -20.31 29.21 -33.18
N SER A 21 -20.98 30.08 -32.43
CA SER A 21 -22.42 30.18 -32.26
C SER A 21 -23.23 29.88 -33.53
N SER A 22 -24.30 29.09 -33.39
CA SER A 22 -25.69 29.45 -33.74
C SER A 22 -26.50 28.21 -34.14
N SER A 23 -27.60 28.00 -33.41
CA SER A 23 -28.74 27.11 -33.69
C SER A 23 -29.32 27.32 -35.10
N PRO A 24 -30.10 26.36 -35.66
CA PRO A 24 -31.52 26.32 -35.31
C PRO A 24 -32.18 24.92 -35.22
N SER A 25 -33.24 24.93 -34.40
CA SER A 25 -34.38 24.02 -34.23
C SER A 25 -34.80 23.12 -35.41
N VAL A 26 -35.06 21.84 -35.10
CA VAL A 26 -36.23 21.11 -35.65
C VAL A 26 -36.83 20.18 -34.59
N SER A 27 -38.13 20.34 -34.37
CA SER A 27 -38.98 19.59 -33.45
C SER A 27 -39.12 18.11 -33.80
N ALA A 28 -39.12 17.25 -32.79
CA ALA A 28 -39.82 15.96 -32.83
C ALA A 28 -40.30 15.58 -31.42
N THR A 29 -41.61 15.66 -31.27
CA THR A 29 -42.49 15.05 -30.28
C THR A 29 -41.91 13.83 -29.53
N ASN A 30 -41.91 13.89 -28.20
CA ASN A 30 -42.25 12.73 -27.38
C ASN A 30 -42.90 13.15 -26.04
N LYS A 31 -43.94 12.40 -25.71
CA LYS A 31 -44.95 12.67 -24.69
C LYS A 31 -44.36 12.64 -23.29
N ILE A 32 -44.62 13.70 -22.53
CA ILE A 32 -44.28 13.88 -21.12
C ILE A 32 -45.29 13.06 -20.30
N ASN A 33 -44.85 11.96 -19.68
CA ASN A 33 -45.49 11.45 -18.48
C ASN A 33 -44.77 12.08 -17.28
N GLN A 34 -45.47 13.02 -16.65
CA GLN A 34 -45.20 13.52 -15.31
C GLN A 34 -45.24 12.34 -14.33
N LEU A 35 -44.09 11.99 -13.77
CA LEU A 35 -44.01 11.41 -12.43
C LEU A 35 -43.08 12.29 -11.61
N GLN A 36 -43.72 13.17 -10.87
CA GLN A 36 -43.18 13.99 -9.80
C GLN A 36 -42.65 13.03 -8.71
N LEU A 37 -41.37 12.68 -8.78
CA LEU A 37 -40.67 12.04 -7.67
C LEU A 37 -39.98 13.14 -6.88
N SER A 38 -40.58 13.48 -5.74
CA SER A 38 -39.94 14.22 -4.66
C SER A 38 -38.55 13.62 -4.37
N PRO A 39 -37.50 14.42 -4.19
CA PRO A 39 -36.21 13.88 -3.77
C PRO A 39 -36.33 13.47 -2.30
N GLY A 40 -36.56 12.19 -2.07
CA GLY A 40 -36.36 11.58 -0.75
C GLY A 40 -34.86 11.65 -0.43
N GLU A 41 -34.50 12.50 0.52
CA GLU A 41 -33.13 12.72 1.01
C GLU A 41 -32.49 11.50 1.69
N GLY A 42 -33.23 10.38 1.81
CA GLY A 42 -32.79 9.18 2.53
C GLY A 42 -31.85 8.23 1.78
N ASN A 43 -31.71 8.30 0.45
CA ASN A 43 -31.01 7.25 -0.33
C ASN A 43 -29.62 7.65 -0.86
N LYS A 44 -29.22 8.93 -0.74
CA LYS A 44 -27.88 9.38 -1.14
C LYS A 44 -26.83 9.04 -0.08
N SER A 45 -27.21 9.07 1.20
CA SER A 45 -26.29 8.81 2.32
C SER A 45 -25.86 7.34 2.39
N SER A 46 -26.75 6.40 2.07
CA SER A 46 -26.43 4.96 2.01
C SER A 46 -25.50 4.65 0.84
N ALA A 47 -25.79 5.18 -0.36
CA ALA A 47 -24.95 4.99 -1.54
C ALA A 47 -23.55 5.59 -1.37
N LEU A 48 -23.45 6.79 -0.77
CA LEU A 48 -22.17 7.43 -0.45
C LEU A 48 -21.36 6.59 0.54
N LYS A 49 -21.97 6.12 1.64
CA LYS A 49 -21.30 5.25 2.62
C LYS A 49 -20.76 3.96 1.99
N ILE A 50 -21.54 3.32 1.12
CA ILE A 50 -21.11 2.08 0.45
C ILE A 50 -19.92 2.35 -0.49
N ASN A 51 -19.91 3.50 -1.18
CA ASN A 51 -18.78 3.86 -2.06
C ASN A 51 -17.53 4.17 -1.24
N THR A 52 -17.65 4.91 -0.13
CA THR A 52 -16.51 5.21 0.76
C THR A 52 -15.90 3.96 1.39
N GLU A 53 -16.71 2.96 1.78
CA GLU A 53 -16.17 1.70 2.30
C GLU A 53 -15.46 0.89 1.21
N ARG A 54 -16.02 0.86 -0.02
CA ARG A 54 -15.36 0.20 -1.15
C ARG A 54 -14.04 0.87 -1.51
N GLU A 55 -14.00 2.20 -1.54
CA GLU A 55 -12.77 2.97 -1.75
C GLU A 55 -11.73 2.66 -0.67
N PHE A 56 -12.14 2.64 0.59
CA PHE A 56 -11.27 2.28 1.70
C PHE A 56 -10.66 0.88 1.53
N GLU A 57 -11.47 -0.12 1.20
CA GLU A 57 -10.99 -1.50 1.00
C GLU A 57 -10.01 -1.61 -0.16
N VAL A 58 -10.24 -0.89 -1.27
CA VAL A 58 -9.29 -0.85 -2.40
C VAL A 58 -7.93 -0.29 -1.97
N VAL A 59 -7.92 0.79 -1.18
CA VAL A 59 -6.68 1.38 -0.67
C VAL A 59 -5.98 0.46 0.33
N ARG A 60 -6.75 -0.26 1.16
CA ARG A 60 -6.21 -1.27 2.09
C ARG A 60 -5.58 -2.44 1.32
N GLU A 61 -6.20 -2.90 0.25
CA GLU A 61 -5.68 -3.97 -0.61
C GLU A 61 -4.41 -3.54 -1.38
N SER A 62 -4.34 -2.29 -1.87
CA SER A 62 -3.14 -1.77 -2.51
C SER A 62 -1.99 -1.61 -1.51
N MET A 63 -2.26 -1.17 -0.28
CA MET A 63 -1.29 -1.18 0.83
C MET A 63 -0.78 -2.60 1.12
N ASN A 64 -1.68 -3.57 1.22
CA ASN A 64 -1.32 -4.96 1.45
C ASN A 64 -0.44 -5.53 0.34
N SER A 65 -0.76 -5.18 -0.92
CA SER A 65 0.00 -5.57 -2.10
C SER A 65 1.39 -4.93 -2.10
N ALA A 66 1.49 -3.65 -1.76
CA ALA A 66 2.75 -2.93 -1.61
C ALA A 66 3.66 -3.52 -0.53
N ILE A 67 3.12 -4.19 0.48
CA ILE A 67 3.90 -4.90 1.52
C ILE A 67 4.28 -6.31 1.05
N SER A 68 3.32 -7.05 0.49
CA SER A 68 3.46 -8.50 0.25
C SER A 68 4.09 -8.87 -1.10
N MET A 69 4.13 -7.95 -2.06
CA MET A 69 4.67 -8.25 -3.40
C MET A 69 6.18 -8.44 -3.37
N ASN A 70 6.67 -9.52 -4.00
CA ASN A 70 8.10 -9.78 -4.18
C ASN A 70 8.65 -9.32 -5.54
N LYS A 71 7.76 -9.00 -6.50
CA LYS A 71 8.15 -8.61 -7.86
C LYS A 71 8.23 -7.09 -7.97
N THR A 72 9.36 -6.60 -8.48
CA THR A 72 9.64 -5.17 -8.63
C THR A 72 8.97 -4.53 -9.85
N GLU A 73 8.65 -5.32 -10.89
CA GLU A 73 8.16 -4.82 -12.18
C GLU A 73 6.81 -4.09 -12.13
N VAL A 74 5.96 -4.40 -11.15
CA VAL A 74 4.62 -3.79 -10.98
C VAL A 74 4.57 -2.95 -9.70
N LEU A 75 5.69 -2.86 -8.98
CA LEU A 75 5.72 -2.22 -7.66
C LEU A 75 5.41 -0.72 -7.76
N ASP A 76 5.97 -0.02 -8.74
CA ASP A 76 5.76 1.43 -8.92
C ASP A 76 4.28 1.76 -9.14
N VAL A 77 3.56 0.95 -9.91
CA VAL A 77 2.13 1.14 -10.15
C VAL A 77 1.35 1.00 -8.83
N VAL A 78 1.63 -0.05 -8.07
CA VAL A 78 0.95 -0.32 -6.78
C VAL A 78 1.27 0.76 -5.75
N LEU A 79 2.50 1.29 -5.71
CA LEU A 79 2.86 2.38 -4.82
C LEU A 79 2.17 3.70 -5.20
N ASN A 80 2.00 3.96 -6.50
CA ASN A 80 1.23 5.11 -6.97
C ASN A 80 -0.26 4.95 -6.62
N ASP A 81 -0.86 3.81 -6.91
CA ASP A 81 -2.26 3.51 -6.58
C ASP A 81 -2.51 3.64 -5.06
N PHE A 82 -1.58 3.15 -4.24
CA PHE A 82 -1.65 3.32 -2.79
C PHE A 82 -1.53 4.79 -2.37
N SER A 83 -0.57 5.53 -2.92
CA SER A 83 -0.35 6.93 -2.55
C SER A 83 -1.53 7.82 -2.96
N GLU A 84 -2.02 7.68 -4.20
CA GLU A 84 -3.19 8.40 -4.71
C GLU A 84 -4.46 8.02 -3.95
N GLY A 85 -4.64 6.72 -3.71
CA GLY A 85 -5.73 6.19 -2.90
C GLY A 85 -5.72 6.70 -1.47
N TYR A 86 -4.56 6.76 -0.81
CA TYR A 86 -4.43 7.33 0.52
C TYR A 86 -4.87 8.80 0.55
N PHE A 87 -4.49 9.57 -0.47
CA PHE A 87 -4.88 10.98 -0.56
C PHE A 87 -6.38 11.18 -0.80
N SER A 88 -7.06 10.26 -1.46
CA SER A 88 -8.52 10.34 -1.66
C SER A 88 -9.33 10.02 -0.41
N LEU A 89 -8.75 9.32 0.57
CA LEU A 89 -9.41 9.01 1.84
C LEU A 89 -9.66 10.25 2.70
N SER A 90 -10.77 10.23 3.44
CA SER A 90 -11.04 11.17 4.53
C SER A 90 -10.02 11.03 5.65
N SER A 91 -9.86 12.05 6.50
CA SER A 91 -8.97 12.01 7.66
C SER A 91 -9.27 10.84 8.60
N GLU A 92 -10.55 10.56 8.84
CA GLU A 92 -11.00 9.42 9.65
C GLU A 92 -10.56 8.08 9.04
N ASN A 93 -10.70 7.92 7.72
CA ASN A 93 -10.30 6.70 7.03
C ASN A 93 -8.78 6.54 6.95
N ARG A 94 -8.02 7.64 6.79
CA ARG A 94 -6.56 7.60 6.91
C ARG A 94 -6.13 7.15 8.30
N ARG A 95 -6.76 7.67 9.35
CA ARG A 95 -6.54 7.22 10.73
C ARG A 95 -6.88 5.74 10.91
N LYS A 96 -8.04 5.29 10.41
CA LYS A 96 -8.44 3.87 10.41
C LYS A 96 -7.38 3.01 9.74
N LEU A 97 -6.88 3.44 8.57
CA LEU A 97 -5.88 2.70 7.80
C LEU A 97 -4.53 2.62 8.52
N LEU A 98 -4.05 3.72 9.13
CA LEU A 98 -2.80 3.72 9.89
C LEU A 98 -2.87 2.83 11.14
N LEU A 99 -4.04 2.77 11.80
CA LEU A 99 -4.26 1.84 12.91
C LEU A 99 -4.26 0.38 12.44
N ILE A 100 -4.82 0.09 11.26
CA ILE A 100 -4.73 -1.22 10.63
C ILE A 100 -3.28 -1.56 10.31
N LEU A 101 -2.52 -0.63 9.73
CA LEU A 101 -1.09 -0.80 9.44
C LEU A 101 -0.32 -1.19 10.71
N ALA A 102 -0.54 -0.47 11.81
CA ALA A 102 0.12 -0.75 13.09
C ALA A 102 -0.33 -2.06 13.75
N ARG A 103 -1.56 -2.52 13.51
CA ARG A 103 -2.12 -3.73 14.13
C ARG A 103 -1.82 -5.01 13.36
N GLU A 104 -2.01 -4.96 12.03
CA GLU A 104 -1.97 -6.13 11.16
C GLU A 104 -0.59 -6.35 10.54
N TYR A 105 0.21 -5.29 10.39
CA TYR A 105 1.51 -5.33 9.71
C TYR A 105 2.68 -5.00 10.63
N ASP A 106 2.51 -5.21 11.94
CA ASP A 106 3.59 -5.20 12.92
C ASP A 106 4.46 -6.46 12.76
N LEU A 107 4.63 -7.27 13.79
CA LEU A 107 5.47 -8.46 13.72
C LEU A 107 4.70 -9.68 13.20
N ASN A 108 5.38 -10.52 12.40
CA ASN A 108 4.88 -11.87 12.14
C ASN A 108 5.01 -12.73 13.41
N ARG A 109 3.99 -12.65 14.29
CA ARG A 109 3.98 -13.32 15.59
C ARG A 109 4.13 -14.84 15.47
N ALA A 110 3.58 -15.44 14.41
CA ALA A 110 3.73 -16.89 14.18
C ALA A 110 5.19 -17.27 13.92
N GLN A 111 5.87 -16.53 13.03
CA GLN A 111 7.28 -16.74 12.75
C GLN A 111 8.16 -16.42 13.97
N LEU A 112 7.87 -15.34 14.69
CA LEU A 112 8.60 -14.95 15.89
C LEU A 112 8.49 -16.02 16.98
N HIS A 113 7.29 -16.54 17.26
CA HIS A 113 7.08 -17.60 18.24
C HIS A 113 7.84 -18.88 17.89
N GLU A 114 7.87 -19.25 16.61
CA GLU A 114 8.61 -20.43 16.16
C GLU A 114 10.12 -20.23 16.31
N LEU A 115 10.64 -19.05 15.98
CA LEU A 115 12.06 -18.74 16.19
C LEU A 115 12.44 -18.68 17.66
N ILE A 116 11.57 -18.15 18.54
CA ILE A 116 11.78 -18.15 19.99
C ILE A 116 11.80 -19.59 20.51
N ARG A 117 10.87 -20.45 20.06
CA ARG A 117 10.86 -21.87 20.43
C ARG A 117 12.15 -22.56 20.00
N GLN A 118 12.62 -22.30 18.78
CA GLN A 118 13.90 -22.83 18.30
C GLN A 118 15.06 -22.35 19.16
N TYR A 119 15.09 -21.06 19.50
CA TYR A 119 16.14 -20.47 20.34
C TYR A 119 16.18 -21.09 21.74
N LEU A 120 15.02 -21.24 22.39
CA LEU A 120 14.91 -21.84 23.72
C LEU A 120 15.17 -23.35 23.71
N GLY A 121 14.94 -24.02 22.58
CA GLY A 121 15.25 -25.43 22.38
C GLY A 121 16.72 -25.71 22.09
N LEU A 122 17.55 -24.68 21.85
CA LEU A 122 18.99 -24.84 21.76
C LEU A 122 19.55 -24.99 23.17
N GLU A 123 20.15 -26.15 23.47
CA GLU A 123 20.85 -26.35 24.73
C GLU A 123 22.11 -25.45 24.75
N ILE A 124 22.16 -24.56 25.74
CA ILE A 124 23.37 -23.79 26.03
C ILE A 124 24.42 -24.80 26.52
N PRO A 125 25.65 -24.81 25.98
CA PRO A 125 26.71 -25.67 26.50
C PRO A 125 26.95 -25.34 27.97
N GLN A 126 26.37 -26.13 28.88
CA GLN A 126 26.77 -26.12 30.28
C GLN A 126 27.99 -27.02 30.35
N GLY A 127 29.16 -26.43 30.63
CA GLY A 127 30.47 -27.08 30.55
C GLY A 127 30.74 -28.14 31.62
N ASP A 128 29.79 -29.04 31.91
CA ASP A 128 29.93 -29.97 33.03
C ASP A 128 29.77 -31.47 32.71
N LYS A 129 29.41 -31.90 31.50
CA LYS A 129 29.41 -33.36 31.19
C LYS A 129 29.83 -33.67 29.76
N ALA A 130 31.03 -34.28 29.69
CA ALA A 130 31.77 -34.68 28.50
C ALA A 130 32.22 -33.49 27.64
N GLU A 131 33.54 -33.28 27.56
CA GLU A 131 34.17 -32.33 26.63
C GLU A 131 33.54 -32.51 25.24
N PRO A 132 32.70 -31.56 24.78
CA PRO A 132 32.26 -31.58 23.40
C PRO A 132 33.51 -31.49 22.54
N THR A 133 33.59 -32.28 21.47
CA THR A 133 34.66 -32.05 20.49
C THR A 133 34.56 -30.61 20.01
N SER A 134 35.69 -29.91 19.81
CA SER A 134 35.68 -28.47 19.47
C SER A 134 34.76 -28.14 18.28
N HIS A 135 34.59 -29.10 17.37
CA HIS A 135 33.71 -29.02 16.20
C HIS A 135 32.21 -29.09 16.55
N GLU A 136 31.82 -29.82 17.60
CA GLU A 136 30.43 -29.88 18.07
C GLU A 136 30.01 -28.59 18.77
N GLU A 137 30.91 -28.00 19.56
CA GLU A 137 30.67 -26.72 20.23
C GLU A 137 30.54 -25.57 19.22
N GLU A 138 31.44 -25.52 18.22
CA GLU A 138 31.39 -24.55 17.13
C GLU A 138 30.09 -24.69 16.30
N GLY A 139 29.64 -25.92 16.06
CA GLY A 139 28.36 -26.20 15.41
C GLY A 139 27.14 -25.70 16.21
N ARG A 140 27.16 -25.85 17.54
CA ARG A 140 26.10 -25.34 18.43
C ARG A 140 26.08 -23.82 18.46
N LEU A 141 27.25 -23.17 18.60
CA LEU A 141 27.37 -21.72 18.55
C LEU A 141 26.91 -21.16 17.21
N ALA A 142 27.27 -21.81 16.09
CA ALA A 142 26.78 -21.44 14.77
C ALA A 142 25.24 -21.53 14.66
N ALA A 143 24.63 -22.54 15.29
CA ALA A 143 23.17 -22.65 15.37
C ALA A 143 22.54 -21.50 16.16
N PHE A 144 23.10 -21.15 17.32
CA PHE A 144 22.68 -19.97 18.10
C PHE A 144 22.75 -18.69 17.26
N TYR A 145 23.89 -18.38 16.65
CA TYR A 145 24.04 -17.18 15.83
C TYR A 145 23.08 -17.13 14.64
N ARG A 146 22.78 -18.29 14.02
CA ARG A 146 21.81 -18.37 12.93
C ARG A 146 20.39 -18.07 13.42
N VAL A 147 19.98 -18.65 14.55
CA VAL A 147 18.64 -18.42 15.11
C VAL A 147 18.51 -16.97 15.60
N GLU A 148 19.52 -16.42 16.28
CA GLU A 148 19.52 -15.01 16.68
C GLU A 148 19.46 -14.06 15.49
N ARG A 149 20.22 -14.35 14.42
CA ARG A 149 20.14 -13.56 13.19
C ARG A 149 18.72 -13.58 12.67
N ASN A 150 18.09 -14.75 12.59
CA ASN A 150 16.72 -14.87 12.12
C ASN A 150 15.73 -14.14 13.04
N LEU A 151 15.91 -14.20 14.36
CA LEU A 151 15.12 -13.44 15.34
C LEU A 151 15.23 -11.93 15.09
N ARG A 152 16.45 -11.39 14.90
CA ARG A 152 16.65 -9.98 14.57
C ARG A 152 15.91 -9.56 13.30
N HIS A 153 15.86 -10.43 12.28
CA HIS A 153 15.10 -10.15 11.06
C HIS A 153 13.59 -10.25 11.29
N ALA A 154 13.11 -11.21 12.09
CA ALA A 154 11.68 -11.38 12.38
C ALA A 154 11.10 -10.31 13.33
N LEU A 155 11.96 -9.62 14.09
CA LEU A 155 11.60 -8.47 14.94
C LEU A 155 11.44 -7.17 14.15
N LYS A 156 11.74 -7.17 12.85
CA LYS A 156 11.41 -6.06 11.97
C LYS A 156 9.90 -6.08 11.66
N PRO A 157 9.18 -4.96 11.82
CA PRO A 157 7.77 -4.91 11.47
C PRO A 157 7.57 -5.05 9.96
N MET A 158 6.49 -5.71 9.55
CA MET A 158 6.19 -5.95 8.13
C MET A 158 5.96 -4.64 7.37
N TYR A 159 5.42 -3.61 8.02
CA TYR A 159 5.25 -2.28 7.45
C TYR A 159 6.58 -1.59 7.11
N GLU A 160 7.74 -2.05 7.64
CA GLU A 160 9.06 -1.49 7.29
C GLU A 160 9.29 -1.58 5.77
N VAL A 161 8.89 -2.70 5.16
CA VAL A 161 9.01 -2.94 3.72
C VAL A 161 8.27 -1.88 2.91
N LEU A 162 7.08 -1.46 3.35
CA LEU A 162 6.32 -0.39 2.70
C LEU A 162 7.09 0.92 2.74
N PHE A 163 7.64 1.28 3.89
CA PHE A 163 8.36 2.55 4.05
C PHE A 163 9.68 2.57 3.30
N GLU A 164 10.44 1.47 3.28
CA GLU A 164 11.65 1.35 2.46
C GLU A 164 11.35 1.55 0.97
N ARG A 165 10.28 0.90 0.47
CA ARG A 165 9.84 1.01 -0.92
C ARG A 165 9.42 2.44 -1.26
N LEU A 166 8.60 3.05 -0.42
CA LEU A 166 8.20 4.44 -0.57
C LEU A 166 9.39 5.41 -0.52
N ASN A 167 10.38 5.16 0.32
CA ASN A 167 11.57 6.00 0.42
C ASN A 167 12.38 6.03 -0.90
N THR A 168 12.38 4.92 -1.64
CA THR A 168 13.04 4.80 -2.94
C THR A 168 12.17 5.21 -4.13
N HIS A 169 10.85 5.38 -3.94
CA HIS A 169 9.90 5.71 -5.00
C HIS A 169 9.90 7.23 -5.30
N PRO A 170 9.80 7.65 -6.57
CA PRO A 170 9.67 9.07 -6.93
C PRO A 170 8.51 9.75 -6.17
N GLY A 171 8.80 10.85 -5.47
CA GLY A 171 7.81 11.56 -4.65
C GLY A 171 7.44 10.88 -3.33
N GLY A 172 7.95 9.69 -3.04
CA GLY A 172 7.59 8.93 -1.85
C GLY A 172 8.09 9.55 -0.54
N LEU A 173 9.22 10.28 -0.54
CA LEU A 173 9.64 11.08 0.63
C LEU A 173 8.60 12.12 1.07
N LYS A 174 7.95 12.79 0.10
CA LYS A 174 6.88 13.74 0.38
C LYS A 174 5.68 13.02 0.98
N PHE A 175 5.34 11.85 0.44
CA PHE A 175 4.25 11.04 0.95
C PHE A 175 4.52 10.51 2.38
N LEU A 176 5.73 10.01 2.65
CA LEU A 176 6.16 9.60 3.99
C LEU A 176 6.08 10.75 5.01
N SER A 177 6.39 11.97 4.59
CA SER A 177 6.24 13.16 5.44
C SER A 177 4.78 13.41 5.83
N ILE A 178 3.84 13.13 4.92
CA ILE A 178 2.39 13.26 5.18
C ILE A 178 1.90 12.11 6.07
N ILE A 179 2.29 10.86 5.80
CA ILE A 179 1.98 9.72 6.68
C ILE A 179 2.48 9.99 8.10
N ARG A 180 3.68 10.56 8.25
CA ARG A 180 4.23 10.93 9.56
C ARG A 180 3.38 12.00 10.25
N ALA A 181 2.95 13.03 9.54
CA ALA A 181 2.07 14.05 10.09
C ALA A 181 0.72 13.46 10.53
N ASP A 182 0.11 12.62 9.69
CA ASP A 182 -1.14 11.95 10.01
C ASP A 182 -0.96 10.98 11.20
N THR A 183 0.17 10.29 11.31
CA THR A 183 0.51 9.45 12.48
C THR A 183 0.65 10.28 13.75
N LEU A 184 1.35 11.42 13.70
CA LEU A 184 1.49 12.31 14.85
C LEU A 184 0.13 12.83 15.32
N SER A 185 -0.78 13.16 14.39
CA SER A 185 -2.14 13.58 14.72
C SER A 185 -2.98 12.53 15.44
N ILE A 186 -2.57 11.26 15.44
CA ILE A 186 -3.23 10.16 16.16
C ILE A 186 -2.66 10.02 17.58
N LEU A 187 -1.40 10.42 17.79
CA LEU A 187 -0.67 10.27 19.05
C LEU A 187 -0.82 11.49 19.98
N GLU A 188 -1.02 12.68 19.40
CA GLU A 188 -1.31 13.94 20.11
C GLU A 188 -2.79 14.08 20.47
#